data_AF-A0A960IMG9-F1
#
_entry.id   AF-A0A960IMG9-F1
#
_cell.length_a   1.000
_cell.length_b   1.000
_cell.length_c   1.000
_cell.angle_alpha   90.00
_cell.angle_beta   90.00
_cell.angle_gamma   90.00
#
_symmetry.space_group_name_H-M   'P 1'
#
loop_
_entity.id
_entity.type
_entity.pdbx_description
1 polymer ?
#
loop_
_entity_poly.entity_id
_entity_poly.type
_entity_poly.pdbx_seq_one_letter_code
_entity_poly.pdbx_strand_id
1 'polypeptide(L)'
;MTPGAGSAELEEPAAPAVAARAGRSTCRAGRLLLLAWLVAVLPLLFGSRTLYLRDALNVHAPWKSFGAAELARGSVPAFNPTWGNGLPFRGNPNALPFYPDNLLYLILPFWTAFNLHFLLHWLLAFVGVRALAREMGQGEAGALVAAITFAGSGYLLSG
;
A
#
# COMPACT_ATOMS: atom_id res chain seq x y z
N MET A 1 52.81 54.06 11.52
CA MET A 1 52.31 52.84 12.19
C MET A 1 50.82 53.03 12.43
N THR A 2 50.01 52.55 11.50
CA THR A 2 48.54 52.62 11.57
C THR A 2 47.99 51.40 12.33
N PRO A 3 46.91 51.56 13.11
CA PRO A 3 46.31 50.50 13.91
C PRO A 3 45.24 49.71 13.13
N GLY A 4 44.91 48.51 13.61
CA GLY A 4 43.59 47.90 13.44
C GLY A 4 43.42 46.91 12.29
N ALA A 5 43.39 45.63 12.63
CA ALA A 5 42.62 44.63 11.89
C ALA A 5 42.05 43.65 12.92
N GLY A 6 40.85 43.96 13.40
CA GLY A 6 40.03 43.00 14.14
C GLY A 6 39.70 41.85 13.19
N SER A 7 40.14 40.65 13.56
CA SER A 7 39.65 39.40 12.99
C SER A 7 38.19 39.28 13.40
N ALA A 8 37.30 39.73 12.51
CA ALA A 8 35.89 39.41 12.58
C ALA A 8 35.75 37.88 12.59
N GLU A 9 35.31 37.36 13.74
CA GLU A 9 34.72 36.02 13.82
C GLU A 9 33.65 35.93 12.74
N LEU A 10 33.87 35.04 11.78
CA LEU A 10 32.85 34.62 10.85
C LEU A 10 31.86 33.78 11.66
N GLU A 11 30.87 34.43 12.29
CA GLU A 11 29.67 33.75 12.77
C GLU A 11 28.99 33.10 11.57
N GLU A 12 29.18 31.79 11.44
CA GLU A 12 28.46 30.95 10.51
C GLU A 12 26.96 30.94 10.90
N PRO A 13 26.03 31.30 10.00
CA PRO A 13 24.64 31.53 10.38
C PRO A 13 23.91 30.24 10.73
N ALA A 14 23.06 30.33 11.76
CA ALA A 14 22.23 29.28 12.32
C ALA A 14 21.40 28.46 11.29
N ALA A 15 21.92 27.30 10.87
CA ALA A 15 21.21 26.33 10.03
C ALA A 15 20.38 25.19 10.73
N PRO A 16 20.19 25.10 12.07
CA PRO A 16 19.49 23.93 12.65
C PRO A 16 17.96 24.04 12.70
N ALA A 17 17.39 25.25 12.72
CA ALA A 17 15.96 25.44 13.01
C ALA A 17 15.03 25.07 11.83
N VAL A 18 15.43 25.37 10.59
CA VAL A 18 14.65 25.08 9.38
C VAL A 18 14.62 23.58 9.07
N ALA A 19 15.76 22.91 9.15
CA ALA A 19 15.86 21.46 8.97
C ALA A 19 15.03 20.68 10.00
N ALA A 20 15.07 21.12 11.27
CA ALA A 20 14.27 20.50 12.33
C ALA A 20 12.76 20.73 12.17
N ARG A 21 12.34 21.88 11.62
CA ARG A 21 10.93 22.19 11.33
C ARG A 21 10.41 21.34 10.16
N ALA A 22 11.21 21.17 9.11
CA ALA A 22 10.90 20.31 7.96
C ALA A 22 10.71 18.83 8.39
N GLY A 23 11.58 18.30 9.25
CA GLY A 23 11.44 16.93 9.78
C GLY A 23 10.14 16.72 10.59
N ARG A 24 9.71 17.72 11.37
CA ARG A 24 8.48 17.66 12.17
C ARG A 24 7.21 17.74 11.32
N SER A 25 7.19 18.56 10.27
CA SER A 25 6.04 18.66 9.35
C SER A 25 5.86 17.40 8.52
N THR A 26 6.94 16.74 8.09
CA THR A 26 6.82 15.50 7.30
C THR A 26 6.35 14.32 8.13
N CYS A 27 6.79 14.21 9.40
CA CYS A 27 6.22 13.22 10.32
C CYS A 27 4.73 13.44 10.59
N ARG A 28 4.28 14.71 10.65
CA ARG A 28 2.85 15.05 10.76
C ARG A 28 2.10 14.66 9.50
N ALA A 29 2.62 15.00 8.32
CA ALA A 29 2.01 14.64 7.03
C ALA A 29 1.88 13.11 6.87
N GLY A 30 2.94 12.35 7.16
CA GLY A 30 2.90 10.88 7.12
C GLY A 30 1.84 10.28 8.06
N ARG A 31 1.72 10.80 9.28
CA ARG A 31 0.66 10.37 10.22
C ARG A 31 -0.75 10.72 9.73
N LEU A 32 -0.94 11.92 9.17
CA LEU A 32 -2.23 12.32 8.61
C LEU A 32 -2.63 11.45 7.42
N LEU A 33 -1.67 11.06 6.58
CA LEU A 33 -1.89 10.14 5.47
C LEU A 33 -2.25 8.74 5.95
N LEU A 34 -1.55 8.23 6.98
CA LEU A 34 -1.90 6.96 7.60
C LEU A 34 -3.30 7.01 8.24
N LEU A 35 -3.66 8.12 8.90
CA LEU A 35 -5.00 8.30 9.46
C LEU A 35 -6.06 8.38 8.36
N ALA A 36 -5.82 9.12 7.28
CA ALA A 36 -6.72 9.18 6.14
C ALA A 36 -6.90 7.80 5.50
N TRP A 37 -5.81 7.04 5.35
CA TRP A 37 -5.84 5.64 4.92
C TRP A 37 -6.71 4.79 5.85
N LEU A 38 -6.49 4.85 7.17
CA LEU A 38 -7.27 4.10 8.15
C LEU A 38 -8.77 4.44 8.08
N VAL A 39 -9.11 5.72 7.96
CA VAL A 39 -10.50 6.18 7.85
C VAL A 39 -11.14 5.68 6.56
N ALA A 40 -10.42 5.75 5.43
CA ALA A 40 -10.91 5.24 4.15
C ALA A 40 -11.12 3.71 4.18
N VAL A 41 -10.30 2.99 4.94
CA VAL A 41 -10.32 1.54 5.10
C VAL A 41 -11.50 1.04 5.95
N LEU A 42 -11.98 1.82 6.93
CA LEU A 42 -13.06 1.42 7.84
C LEU A 42 -14.31 0.84 7.12
N PRO A 43 -14.96 1.53 6.16
CA PRO A 43 -16.14 0.99 5.48
C PRO A 43 -15.84 -0.27 4.67
N LEU A 44 -14.61 -0.45 4.18
CA LEU A 44 -14.16 -1.65 3.47
C LEU A 44 -13.92 -2.82 4.44
N LEU A 45 -13.40 -2.56 5.64
CA LEU A 45 -13.21 -3.59 6.67
C LEU A 45 -14.54 -4.19 7.12
N PHE A 46 -15.57 -3.36 7.29
CA PHE A 46 -16.91 -3.84 7.62
C PHE A 46 -17.63 -4.51 6.44
N GLY A 47 -17.01 -4.58 5.25
CA GLY A 47 -17.60 -5.17 4.06
C GLY A 47 -18.82 -4.42 3.51
N SER A 48 -19.15 -3.27 4.10
CA SER A 48 -20.29 -2.42 3.70
C SER A 48 -20.12 -1.79 2.31
N ARG A 49 -18.87 -1.69 1.85
CA ARG A 49 -18.49 -1.24 0.51
C ARG A 49 -17.36 -2.11 -0.01
N THR A 50 -17.29 -2.30 -1.31
CA THR A 50 -16.16 -2.94 -1.99
C THR A 50 -15.64 -2.02 -3.08
N LEU A 51 -14.39 -2.21 -3.50
CA LEU A 51 -13.80 -1.43 -4.57
C LEU A 51 -14.54 -1.75 -5.88
N TYR A 52 -15.18 -0.74 -6.48
CA TYR A 52 -15.84 -0.89 -7.77
C TYR A 52 -14.80 -0.86 -8.88
N LEU A 53 -14.15 -2.00 -9.08
CA LEU A 53 -13.11 -2.22 -10.07
C LEU A 53 -13.60 -3.31 -11.01
N ARG A 54 -13.71 -2.97 -12.30
CA ARG A 54 -14.32 -3.83 -13.31
C ARG A 54 -13.73 -5.23 -13.29
N ASP A 55 -12.41 -5.34 -13.27
CA ASP A 55 -11.72 -6.63 -13.35
C ASP A 55 -11.65 -7.30 -11.96
N ALA A 56 -11.50 -6.51 -10.88
CA ALA A 56 -11.60 -7.02 -9.51
C ALA A 56 -12.94 -7.73 -9.25
N LEU A 57 -14.06 -7.14 -9.67
CA LEU A 57 -15.39 -7.72 -9.45
C LEU A 57 -15.77 -8.77 -10.50
N ASN A 58 -15.43 -8.58 -11.77
CA ASN A 58 -15.86 -9.49 -12.82
C ASN A 58 -14.94 -10.70 -13.00
N VAL A 59 -13.66 -10.60 -12.62
CA VAL A 59 -12.67 -11.67 -12.82
C VAL A 59 -12.19 -12.21 -11.49
N HIS A 60 -11.69 -11.34 -10.60
CA HIS A 60 -11.03 -11.80 -9.38
C HIS A 60 -12.01 -12.25 -8.29
N ALA A 61 -13.12 -11.54 -8.08
CA ALA A 61 -14.08 -11.89 -7.03
C ALA A 61 -14.67 -13.31 -7.21
N PRO A 62 -15.09 -13.75 -8.41
CA PRO A 62 -15.57 -15.12 -8.62
C PRO A 62 -14.48 -16.19 -8.42
N TRP A 63 -13.24 -15.92 -8.83
CA TRP A 63 -12.14 -16.86 -8.60
C TRP A 63 -11.76 -16.94 -7.12
N LYS A 64 -11.72 -15.80 -6.43
CA LYS A 64 -11.48 -15.75 -4.98
C LYS A 64 -12.62 -16.40 -4.20
N SER A 65 -13.87 -16.27 -4.63
CA SER A 65 -15.02 -16.89 -3.93
C SER A 65 -15.00 -18.41 -4.04
N PHE A 66 -14.71 -18.94 -5.24
CA PHE A 66 -14.47 -20.36 -5.44
C PHE A 66 -13.28 -20.86 -4.62
N GLY A 67 -12.16 -20.14 -4.67
CA GLY A 67 -10.96 -20.45 -3.89
C GLY A 67 -11.20 -20.47 -2.39
N ALA A 68 -11.93 -19.49 -1.87
CA ALA A 68 -12.29 -19.41 -0.45
C ALA A 68 -13.16 -20.59 -0.01
N ALA A 69 -14.15 -20.98 -0.83
CA ALA A 69 -15.02 -22.11 -0.54
C ALA A 69 -14.25 -23.44 -0.50
N GLU A 70 -13.31 -23.65 -1.42
CA GLU A 70 -12.46 -24.84 -1.47
C GLU A 70 -11.40 -24.84 -0.35
N LEU A 71 -10.80 -23.69 -0.07
CA LEU A 71 -9.83 -23.54 1.00
C LEU A 71 -10.47 -23.85 2.37
N ALA A 72 -11.72 -23.43 2.59
CA ALA A 72 -12.49 -23.77 3.79
C ALA A 72 -12.76 -25.29 3.93
N ARG A 73 -12.69 -26.06 2.84
CA ARG A 73 -12.76 -27.53 2.82
C ARG A 73 -11.39 -28.21 2.90
N GLY A 74 -10.31 -27.42 3.01
CA GLY A 74 -8.94 -27.92 2.99
C GLY A 74 -8.45 -28.37 1.61
N SER A 75 -9.13 -27.96 0.52
CA SER A 75 -8.77 -28.31 -0.85
C SER A 75 -8.27 -27.10 -1.64
N VAL A 76 -7.33 -27.35 -2.55
CA VAL A 76 -6.98 -26.42 -3.63
C VAL A 76 -7.07 -27.20 -4.95
N PRO A 77 -8.23 -27.19 -5.61
CA PRO A 77 -8.48 -28.06 -6.76
C PRO A 77 -7.64 -27.62 -7.96
N ALA A 78 -7.25 -28.59 -8.80
CA ALA A 78 -6.49 -28.31 -10.02
C ALA A 78 -7.29 -27.43 -10.99
N PHE A 79 -8.62 -27.54 -10.93
CA PHE A 79 -9.55 -27.04 -11.92
C PHE A 79 -10.76 -26.39 -11.24
N ASN A 80 -11.19 -25.25 -11.75
CA ASN A 80 -12.43 -24.59 -11.36
C ASN A 80 -13.49 -24.92 -12.43
N PRO A 81 -14.53 -25.73 -12.12
CA PRO A 81 -15.57 -26.08 -13.08
C PRO A 81 -16.62 -24.97 -13.29
N THR A 82 -16.66 -23.95 -12.43
CA THR A 82 -17.74 -22.95 -12.40
C THR A 82 -17.52 -21.79 -13.37
N TRP A 83 -16.42 -21.79 -14.13
CA TRP A 83 -16.03 -20.66 -14.97
C TRP A 83 -15.55 -21.12 -16.35
N GLY A 84 -16.20 -20.63 -17.42
CA GLY A 84 -15.71 -20.79 -18.81
C GLY A 84 -15.54 -22.23 -19.30
N ASN A 85 -16.51 -23.12 -19.04
CA ASN A 85 -16.39 -24.59 -19.25
C ASN A 85 -15.28 -25.27 -18.44
N GLY A 86 -14.76 -24.52 -17.48
CA GLY A 86 -13.78 -24.89 -16.53
C GLY A 86 -12.35 -24.52 -16.94
N LEU A 87 -11.59 -24.07 -15.96
CA LEU A 87 -10.24 -23.53 -16.13
C LEU A 87 -9.27 -24.11 -15.11
N PRO A 88 -7.97 -24.20 -15.43
CA PRO A 88 -6.95 -24.42 -14.42
C PRO A 88 -7.10 -23.40 -13.28
N PHE A 89 -7.08 -23.88 -12.04
CA PHE A 89 -7.17 -23.06 -10.83
C PHE A 89 -5.87 -23.10 -10.05
N ARG A 90 -5.45 -24.28 -9.58
CA ARG A 90 -4.22 -24.46 -8.79
C ARG A 90 -2.97 -23.88 -9.46
N GLY A 91 -2.87 -23.99 -10.79
CA GLY A 91 -1.75 -23.49 -11.59
C GLY A 91 -1.98 -22.13 -12.23
N ASN A 92 -3.09 -21.44 -11.91
CA ASN A 92 -3.43 -20.19 -12.57
C ASN A 92 -2.81 -18.99 -11.83
N PRO A 93 -1.87 -18.27 -12.47
CA PRO A 93 -1.19 -17.14 -11.85
C PRO A 93 -2.11 -15.93 -11.63
N ASN A 94 -3.28 -15.87 -12.26
CA ASN A 94 -4.26 -14.80 -12.04
C ASN A 94 -5.24 -15.11 -10.89
N ALA A 95 -5.46 -16.40 -10.60
CA ALA A 95 -6.28 -16.82 -9.47
C ALA A 95 -5.50 -16.77 -8.13
N LEU A 96 -4.16 -16.88 -8.21
CA LEU A 96 -3.24 -16.83 -7.07
C LEU A 96 -3.70 -17.69 -5.88
N PRO A 97 -3.98 -18.99 -6.09
CA PRO A 97 -4.56 -19.85 -5.04
C PRO A 97 -3.64 -20.04 -3.83
N PHE A 98 -2.33 -19.92 -4.01
CA PHE A 98 -1.31 -20.05 -2.97
C PHE A 98 -0.86 -18.70 -2.39
N TYR A 99 -1.56 -17.60 -2.68
CA TYR A 99 -1.19 -16.32 -2.09
C TYR A 99 -1.43 -16.35 -0.58
N PRO A 100 -0.47 -15.87 0.24
CA PRO A 100 -0.56 -15.99 1.70
C PRO A 100 -1.78 -15.28 2.30
N ASP A 101 -2.27 -14.22 1.64
CA ASP A 101 -3.44 -13.48 2.09
C ASP A 101 -4.76 -14.25 1.92
N ASN A 102 -4.77 -15.35 1.14
CA ASN A 102 -5.96 -16.19 1.04
C ASN A 102 -6.33 -16.83 2.38
N LEU A 103 -5.38 -16.93 3.32
CA LEU A 103 -5.67 -17.37 4.68
C LEU A 103 -6.65 -16.45 5.41
N LEU A 104 -6.77 -15.18 4.98
CA LEU A 104 -7.77 -14.25 5.51
C LEU A 104 -9.21 -14.76 5.27
N TYR A 105 -9.46 -15.51 4.19
CA TYR A 105 -10.77 -16.07 3.90
C TYR A 105 -11.20 -17.19 4.87
N LEU A 106 -10.26 -17.75 5.65
CA LEU A 106 -10.58 -18.75 6.67
C LEU A 106 -11.14 -18.12 7.95
N ILE A 107 -10.83 -16.85 8.20
CA ILE A 107 -11.14 -16.15 9.46
C ILE A 107 -12.09 -14.96 9.29
N LEU A 108 -12.15 -14.36 8.09
CA LEU A 108 -12.92 -13.15 7.82
C LEU A 108 -14.01 -13.40 6.76
N PRO A 109 -15.11 -12.62 6.78
CA PRO A 109 -16.09 -12.63 5.71
C PRO A 109 -15.45 -12.35 4.35
N PHE A 110 -16.00 -12.94 3.29
CA PHE A 110 -15.45 -12.86 1.94
C PHE A 110 -15.09 -11.43 1.51
N TRP A 111 -16.04 -10.48 1.61
CA TRP A 111 -15.81 -9.11 1.17
C TRP A 111 -14.76 -8.37 2.01
N THR A 112 -14.68 -8.66 3.30
CA THR A 112 -13.64 -8.10 4.17
C THR A 112 -12.26 -8.62 3.76
N ALA A 113 -12.10 -9.94 3.60
CA ALA A 113 -10.84 -10.54 3.16
C ALA A 113 -10.44 -10.07 1.74
N PHE A 114 -11.41 -10.02 0.82
CA PHE A 114 -11.22 -9.53 -0.54
C PHE A 114 -10.77 -8.07 -0.57
N ASN A 115 -11.42 -7.20 0.21
CA ASN A 115 -10.98 -5.81 0.30
C ASN A 115 -9.59 -5.69 0.92
N LEU A 116 -9.29 -6.50 1.95
CA LEU A 116 -8.02 -6.45 2.65
C LEU A 116 -6.84 -6.83 1.75
N HIS A 117 -7.04 -7.72 0.76
CA HIS A 117 -6.07 -7.97 -0.31
C HIS A 117 -5.55 -6.67 -0.93
N PHE A 118 -6.44 -5.84 -1.48
CA PHE A 118 -6.05 -4.61 -2.15
C PHE A 118 -5.45 -3.58 -1.19
N LEU A 119 -6.01 -3.47 0.02
CA LEU A 119 -5.54 -2.51 1.01
C LEU A 119 -4.13 -2.83 1.50
N LEU A 120 -3.81 -4.10 1.71
CA LEU A 120 -2.47 -4.54 2.08
C LEU A 120 -1.45 -4.21 0.98
N HIS A 121 -1.78 -4.47 -0.29
CA HIS A 121 -0.90 -4.14 -1.40
C HIS A 121 -0.74 -2.64 -1.59
N TRP A 122 -1.80 -1.87 -1.37
CA TRP A 122 -1.75 -0.41 -1.42
C TRP A 122 -0.80 0.16 -0.35
N LEU A 123 -0.90 -0.36 0.89
CA LEU A 123 0.02 0.00 1.96
C LEU A 123 1.45 -0.45 1.67
N LEU A 124 1.63 -1.67 1.16
CA LEU A 124 2.95 -2.20 0.81
C LEU A 124 3.61 -1.37 -0.30
N ALA A 125 2.86 -0.94 -1.30
CA ALA A 125 3.35 -0.04 -2.35
C ALA A 125 3.82 1.30 -1.79
N PHE A 126 3.03 1.91 -0.89
CA PHE A 126 3.41 3.15 -0.24
C PHE A 126 4.69 3.00 0.59
N VAL A 127 4.76 1.98 1.46
CA VAL A 127 5.92 1.73 2.32
C VAL A 127 7.15 1.38 1.48
N GLY A 128 6.99 0.53 0.47
CA GLY A 128 8.05 0.07 -0.42
C GLY A 128 8.68 1.22 -1.22
N VAL A 129 7.86 2.07 -1.84
CA VAL A 129 8.37 3.23 -2.58
C VAL A 129 9.00 4.26 -1.65
N ARG A 130 8.43 4.48 -0.46
CA ARG A 130 9.06 5.36 0.53
C ARG A 130 10.43 4.81 0.94
N ALA A 131 10.54 3.52 1.25
CA ALA A 131 11.81 2.89 1.63
C ALA A 131 12.83 2.99 0.49
N LEU A 132 12.44 2.65 -0.73
CA LEU A 132 13.30 2.75 -1.91
C LEU A 132 13.79 4.19 -2.14
N ALA A 133 12.92 5.19 -2.02
CA ALA A 133 13.31 6.59 -2.17
C ALA A 133 14.32 7.03 -1.09
N ARG A 134 14.17 6.53 0.15
CA ARG A 134 15.14 6.79 1.23
C ARG A 134 16.49 6.14 0.95
N GLU A 135 16.52 4.92 0.42
CA GLU A 135 17.75 4.24 0.00
C GLU A 135 18.45 4.95 -1.16
N MET A 136 17.68 5.56 -2.09
CA MET A 136 18.21 6.40 -3.17
C MET A 136 18.68 7.80 -2.71
N GLY A 137 18.79 8.04 -1.39
CA GLY A 137 19.30 9.29 -0.83
C GLY A 137 18.29 10.44 -0.78
N GLN A 138 17.01 10.20 -1.05
CA GLN A 138 16.00 11.26 -0.97
C GLN A 138 15.71 11.64 0.48
N GLY A 139 15.52 12.94 0.72
CA GLY A 139 15.04 13.46 1.99
C GLY A 139 13.63 12.94 2.33
N GLU A 140 13.24 13.05 3.60
CA GLU A 140 11.95 12.55 4.11
C GLU A 140 10.75 13.10 3.32
N ALA A 141 10.79 14.36 2.91
CA ALA A 141 9.74 14.98 2.09
C ALA A 141 9.69 14.38 0.66
N GLY A 142 10.85 14.20 0.01
CA GLY A 142 10.92 13.61 -1.33
C GLY A 142 10.45 12.16 -1.35
N ALA A 143 10.85 11.37 -0.35
CA ALA A 143 10.40 9.99 -0.20
C ALA A 143 8.89 9.90 0.04
N LEU A 144 8.31 10.84 0.80
CA LEU A 144 6.86 10.89 1.02
C LEU A 144 6.11 11.24 -0.27
N VAL A 145 6.57 12.22 -1.03
CA VAL A 145 5.96 12.59 -2.32
C VAL A 145 6.01 11.41 -3.28
N ALA A 146 7.16 10.75 -3.44
CA ALA A 146 7.29 9.58 -4.31
C ALA A 146 6.29 8.46 -3.93
N ALA A 147 6.19 8.15 -2.64
CA ALA A 147 5.27 7.13 -2.14
C ALA A 147 3.80 7.47 -2.41
N ILE A 148 3.37 8.72 -2.16
CA ILE A 148 2.00 9.16 -2.43
C ILE A 148 1.70 9.12 -3.93
N THR A 149 2.62 9.64 -4.77
CA THR A 149 2.43 9.69 -6.21
C THR A 149 2.29 8.30 -6.80
N PHE A 150 3.13 7.34 -6.37
CA PHE A 150 3.03 5.97 -6.85
C PHE A 150 1.78 5.27 -6.30
N ALA A 151 1.57 5.32 -4.98
CA ALA A 151 0.44 4.64 -4.34
C ALA A 151 -0.92 5.21 -4.77
N GLY A 152 -0.99 6.51 -5.05
CA GLY A 152 -2.19 7.18 -5.57
C GLY A 152 -2.30 7.19 -7.09
N SER A 153 -1.38 6.53 -7.81
CA SER A 153 -1.43 6.49 -9.27
C SER A 153 -2.60 5.63 -9.76
N GLY A 154 -3.17 5.99 -10.91
CA GLY A 154 -4.25 5.23 -11.54
C GLY A 154 -3.84 3.78 -11.85
N TYR A 155 -2.57 3.52 -12.12
CA TYR A 155 -2.05 2.17 -12.33
C TYR A 155 -2.29 1.27 -11.11
N LEU A 156 -2.00 1.77 -9.90
CA LEU A 156 -2.18 0.99 -8.68
C LEU A 156 -3.65 0.95 -8.22
N LEU A 157 -4.42 2.00 -8.50
CA LEU A 157 -5.83 2.09 -8.10
C LEU A 157 -6.79 1.40 -9.08
N SER A 158 -6.40 1.19 -10.33
CA SER A 158 -7.24 0.62 -11.40
C SER A 158 -6.95 -0.86 -11.72
N GLY A 159 -5.92 -1.44 -11.10
CA GLY A 159 -5.52 -2.85 -11.30
C GLY A 159 -6.45 -3.86 -10.65
#